data_AF-A0A7Y4SDR2-F1
#
_entry.id   AF-A0A7Y4SDR2-F1
#
_cell.length_a   1.000
_cell.length_b   1.000
_cell.length_c   1.000
_cell.angle_alpha   90.00
_cell.angle_beta   90.00
_cell.angle_gamma   90.00
#
_symmetry.space_group_name_H-M   'P 1'
#
loop_
_entity.id
_entity.type
_entity.pdbx_description
1 polymer ?
#
loop_
_entity_poly.entity_id
_entity_poly.type
_entity_poly.pdbx_seq_one_letter_code
_entity_poly.pdbx_strand_id
1 'polypeptide(L)'
;MKPETRNQQLHSDATVWEQNLRDLTVQAGQAAELGRWDQVEECYRRRGEQLQNHQISPSLATDLDGIDRMVEARIVMARSAVQSQLIETAKVRQNLQGLRPWQGVSETEGPRMDQVA
;
A
#
# COMPACT_ATOMS: atom_id res chain seq x y z
N MET A 1 43.68 24.34 8.14
CA MET A 1 42.83 23.90 7.02
C MET A 1 42.51 25.10 6.15
N LYS A 2 42.69 25.01 4.82
CA LYS A 2 42.38 26.12 3.91
C LYS A 2 40.86 26.29 3.76
N PRO A 3 40.33 27.52 3.65
CA PRO A 3 38.89 27.79 3.56
C PRO A 3 38.25 27.21 2.28
N GLU A 4 39.00 27.13 1.19
CA GLU A 4 38.55 26.61 -0.12
C GLU A 4 38.14 25.13 -0.05
N THR A 5 38.89 24.31 0.70
CA THR A 5 38.62 22.88 0.85
C THR A 5 37.34 22.61 1.64
N ARG A 6 37.00 23.50 2.57
CA ARG A 6 35.77 23.40 3.39
C ARG A 6 34.52 23.68 2.57
N ASN A 7 34.57 24.65 1.66
CA ASN A 7 33.41 25.02 0.84
C ASN A 7 33.08 23.97 -0.24
N GLN A 8 34.10 23.30 -0.80
CA GLN A 8 33.92 22.21 -1.77
C GLN A 8 33.29 20.97 -1.12
N GLN A 9 33.72 20.62 0.10
CA GLN A 9 33.16 19.49 0.86
C GLN A 9 31.67 19.69 1.17
N LEU A 10 31.29 20.89 1.64
CA LEU A 10 29.90 21.21 1.98
C LEU A 10 28.95 21.14 0.77
N HIS A 11 29.39 21.56 -0.42
CA HIS A 11 28.59 21.45 -1.64
C HIS A 11 28.44 20.00 -2.11
N SER A 12 29.50 19.20 -2.00
CA SER A 12 29.45 17.77 -2.32
C SER A 12 28.49 17.02 -1.39
N ASP A 13 28.56 17.27 -0.09
CA ASP A 13 27.71 16.60 0.90
C ASP A 13 26.23 16.97 0.72
N ALA A 14 25.94 18.24 0.40
CA ALA A 14 24.58 18.69 0.06
C ALA A 14 24.05 17.98 -1.18
N THR A 15 24.85 17.85 -2.25
CA THR A 15 24.44 17.22 -3.50
C THR A 15 24.16 15.72 -3.32
N VAL A 16 24.99 15.03 -2.53
CA VAL A 16 24.78 13.61 -2.19
C VAL A 16 23.53 13.42 -1.34
N TRP A 17 23.31 14.29 -0.35
CA TRP A 17 22.11 14.25 0.48
C TRP A 17 20.84 14.46 -0.35
N GLU A 18 20.81 15.44 -1.25
CA GLU A 18 19.64 15.66 -2.09
C GLU A 18 19.38 14.47 -3.03
N GLN A 19 20.43 13.86 -3.57
CA GLN A 19 20.30 12.66 -4.40
C GLN A 19 19.70 11.49 -3.61
N ASN A 20 20.16 11.28 -2.37
CA ASN A 20 19.60 10.23 -1.51
C ASN A 20 18.11 10.43 -1.24
N LEU A 21 17.65 11.67 -1.05
CA LEU A 21 16.22 11.97 -0.88
C LEU A 21 15.42 11.64 -2.14
N ARG A 22 15.97 11.96 -3.33
CA ARG A 22 15.35 11.60 -4.61
C ARG A 22 15.25 10.08 -4.76
N ASP A 23 16.33 9.36 -4.48
CA ASP A 23 16.39 7.91 -4.60
C ASP A 23 15.40 7.22 -3.65
N LEU A 24 15.29 7.67 -2.39
CA LEU A 24 14.31 7.15 -1.43
C LEU A 24 12.88 7.39 -1.90
N THR A 25 12.61 8.56 -2.48
CA THR A 25 11.27 8.93 -2.95
C THR A 25 10.88 8.16 -4.21
N VAL A 26 11.82 7.97 -5.14
CA VAL A 26 11.63 7.11 -6.32
C VAL A 26 11.38 5.65 -5.91
N GLN A 27 12.14 5.13 -4.93
CA GLN A 27 11.94 3.79 -4.39
C GLN A 27 10.56 3.63 -3.75
N ALA A 28 10.08 4.63 -3.01
CA ALA A 28 8.72 4.64 -2.47
C ALA A 28 7.67 4.56 -3.59
N GLY A 29 7.85 5.35 -4.66
CA GLY A 29 7.00 5.30 -5.86
C GLY A 29 6.93 3.90 -6.46
N GLN A 30 8.09 3.29 -6.74
CA GLN A 30 8.19 1.94 -7.30
C GLN A 30 7.57 0.88 -6.38
N ALA A 31 7.80 0.97 -5.08
CA ALA A 31 7.21 0.06 -4.10
C ALA A 31 5.68 0.19 -4.07
N ALA A 32 5.15 1.41 -4.15
CA ALA A 32 3.72 1.68 -4.18
C ALA A 32 3.05 1.13 -5.45
N GLU A 33 3.72 1.23 -6.60
CA GLU A 33 3.23 0.62 -7.86
C GLU A 33 3.11 -0.89 -7.78
N LEU A 34 4.00 -1.54 -7.02
CA LEU A 34 4.01 -2.98 -6.79
C LEU A 34 3.16 -3.42 -5.58
N GLY A 35 2.51 -2.48 -4.87
CA GLY A 35 1.73 -2.77 -3.67
C GLY A 35 2.56 -3.22 -2.47
N ARG A 36 3.87 -2.91 -2.43
CA ARG A 36 4.80 -3.29 -1.36
C ARG A 36 4.81 -2.24 -0.25
N TRP A 37 3.73 -2.17 0.52
CA TRP A 37 3.52 -1.08 1.49
C TRP A 37 4.56 -0.99 2.59
N ASP A 38 5.10 -2.11 3.08
CA ASP A 38 6.19 -2.11 4.07
C ASP A 38 7.45 -1.41 3.53
N GLN A 39 7.73 -1.55 2.23
CA GLN A 39 8.86 -0.88 1.58
C GLN A 39 8.60 0.62 1.39
N VAL A 40 7.34 1.00 1.13
CA VAL A 40 6.93 2.41 1.08
C VAL A 40 7.14 3.08 2.44
N GLU A 41 6.69 2.44 3.51
CA GLU A 41 6.88 2.93 4.89
C GLU A 41 8.36 3.08 5.23
N GLU A 42 9.17 2.08 4.95
CA GLU A 42 10.62 2.12 5.20
C GLU A 42 11.32 3.26 4.43
N CYS A 43 10.93 3.50 3.18
CA CYS A 43 11.45 4.62 2.40
C CYS A 43 11.12 5.97 3.05
N TYR A 44 9.86 6.17 3.47
CA TYR A 44 9.45 7.41 4.14
C TYR A 44 10.08 7.59 5.52
N ARG A 45 10.27 6.50 6.28
CA ARG A 45 10.98 6.53 7.56
C ARG A 45 12.41 7.05 7.37
N ARG A 46 13.18 6.45 6.45
CA ARG A 46 14.56 6.86 6.13
C ARG A 46 14.62 8.29 5.57
N ARG A 47 13.64 8.69 4.75
CA ARG A 47 13.56 10.06 4.22
C ARG A 47 13.32 11.05 5.36
N GLY A 48 12.41 10.73 6.28
CA GLY A 48 12.15 11.53 7.48
C GLY A 48 13.41 11.74 8.33
N GLU A 49 14.20 10.68 8.54
CA GLU A 49 15.47 10.77 9.26
C GLU A 49 16.48 11.71 8.59
N GLN A 50 16.57 11.70 7.25
CA GLN A 50 17.47 12.58 6.50
C GLN A 50 17.02 14.05 6.52
N LEU A 51 15.72 14.30 6.63
CA LEU A 51 15.14 15.65 6.65
C LEU A 51 15.28 16.36 8.00
N GLN A 52 15.42 15.63 9.13
CA GLN A 52 15.49 16.24 10.46
C GLN A 52 16.63 17.25 10.62
N ASN A 53 17.73 17.08 9.89
CA ASN A 53 18.96 17.87 10.06
C ASN A 53 19.23 18.84 8.90
N HIS A 54 18.35 18.94 7.91
CA HIS A 54 18.61 19.67 6.68
C HIS A 54 17.42 20.50 6.22
N GLN A 55 17.69 21.74 5.81
CA GLN A 55 16.69 22.58 5.18
C GLN A 55 16.62 22.27 3.69
N ILE A 56 15.43 21.87 3.20
CA ILE A 56 15.23 21.54 1.79
C ILE A 56 15.06 22.80 0.95
N SER A 57 15.60 22.79 -0.27
CA SER A 57 15.31 23.84 -1.25
C SER A 57 13.86 23.72 -1.76
N PRO A 58 13.18 24.83 -2.11
CA PRO A 58 11.83 24.76 -2.67
C PRO A 58 11.75 23.95 -3.98
N SER A 59 12.80 23.96 -4.80
CA SER A 59 12.88 23.16 -6.02
C SER A 59 12.93 21.67 -5.69
N LEU A 60 13.79 21.24 -4.77
CA LEU A 60 13.83 19.85 -4.33
C LEU A 60 12.49 19.44 -3.70
N ALA A 61 11.88 20.28 -2.88
CA ALA A 61 10.57 20.00 -2.29
C ALA A 61 9.51 19.69 -3.37
N THR A 62 9.50 20.50 -4.44
CA THR A 62 8.58 20.34 -5.56
C THR A 62 8.84 19.04 -6.33
N ASP A 63 10.11 18.69 -6.56
CA ASP A 63 10.48 17.44 -7.24
C ASP A 63 9.95 16.22 -6.47
N LEU A 64 10.13 16.22 -5.14
CA LEU A 64 9.73 15.09 -4.30
C LEU A 64 8.20 15.01 -4.15
N ASP A 65 7.51 16.16 -4.03
CA ASP A 65 6.04 16.23 -3.93
C ASP A 65 5.34 15.59 -5.13
N GLY A 66 5.91 15.72 -6.33
CA GLY A 66 5.36 15.10 -7.54
C GLY A 66 5.23 13.58 -7.42
N ILE A 67 6.25 12.92 -6.87
CA ILE A 67 6.24 11.47 -6.65
C ILE A 67 5.36 11.11 -5.44
N ASP A 68 5.40 11.91 -4.37
CA ASP A 68 4.58 11.68 -3.19
C ASP A 68 3.08 11.65 -3.53
N ARG A 69 2.62 12.54 -4.41
CA ARG A 69 1.24 12.51 -4.94
C ARG A 69 0.92 11.25 -5.73
N MET A 70 1.88 10.70 -6.46
CA MET A 70 1.70 9.42 -7.16
C MET A 70 1.51 8.28 -6.16
N VAL A 71 2.31 8.25 -5.09
CA VAL A 71 2.17 7.27 -4.01
C VAL A 71 0.82 7.39 -3.33
N GLU A 72 0.38 8.62 -3.00
CA GLU A 72 -0.93 8.89 -2.43
C GLU A 72 -2.07 8.35 -3.32
N ALA A 73 -2.01 8.62 -4.62
CA ALA A 73 -2.99 8.10 -5.57
C ALA A 73 -3.02 6.56 -5.58
N ARG A 74 -1.87 5.90 -5.48
CA ARG A 74 -1.79 4.43 -5.37
C ARG A 74 -2.42 3.91 -4.08
N ILE A 75 -2.19 4.58 -2.95
CA ILE A 75 -2.81 4.22 -1.67
C ILE A 75 -4.33 4.32 -1.76
N VAL A 76 -4.87 5.39 -2.34
CA VAL A 76 -6.32 5.57 -2.53
C VAL A 76 -6.91 4.44 -3.36
N MET A 77 -6.28 4.10 -4.49
CA MET A 77 -6.73 3.00 -5.34
C MET A 77 -6.67 1.65 -4.63
N ALA A 78 -5.58 1.36 -3.91
CA ALA A 78 -5.41 0.13 -3.17
C ALA A 78 -6.49 -0.04 -2.09
N ARG A 79 -6.80 1.03 -1.35
CA ARG A 79 -7.89 1.03 -0.35
C ARG A 79 -9.25 0.74 -0.98
N SER A 80 -9.55 1.34 -2.13
CA SER A 80 -10.79 1.10 -2.86
C SER A 80 -10.91 -0.35 -3.33
N ALA A 81 -9.82 -0.93 -3.84
CA ALA A 81 -9.75 -2.32 -4.26
C ALA A 81 -9.97 -3.28 -3.08
N VAL A 82 -9.30 -3.05 -1.95
CA VAL A 82 -9.49 -3.85 -0.72
C VAL A 82 -10.92 -3.77 -0.21
N GLN A 83 -11.51 -2.57 -0.16
CA GLN A 83 -12.90 -2.38 0.26
C GLN A 83 -13.87 -3.16 -0.63
N SER A 84 -13.68 -3.07 -1.96
CA SER A 84 -14.50 -3.80 -2.92
C SER A 84 -14.38 -5.31 -2.71
N GLN A 85 -13.16 -5.82 -2.51
CA GLN A 85 -12.91 -7.24 -2.26
C GLN A 85 -13.56 -7.72 -0.95
N LEU A 86 -13.54 -6.91 0.10
CA LEU A 86 -14.18 -7.23 1.39
C LEU A 86 -15.70 -7.33 1.23
N ILE A 87 -16.31 -6.41 0.46
CA ILE A 87 -17.75 -6.43 0.17
C ILE A 87 -18.13 -7.71 -0.60
N GLU A 88 -17.40 -8.03 -1.66
CA GLU A 88 -17.66 -9.24 -2.46
C GLU A 88 -17.47 -10.52 -1.63
N THR A 89 -16.41 -10.56 -0.80
CA THR A 89 -16.17 -11.69 0.11
C THR A 89 -17.30 -11.85 1.13
N ALA A 90 -17.85 -10.74 1.65
CA ALA A 90 -18.98 -10.77 2.56
C ALA A 90 -20.25 -11.31 1.88
N LYS A 91 -20.54 -10.89 0.64
CA LYS A 91 -21.67 -11.41 -0.15
C LYS A 91 -21.53 -12.91 -0.42
N VAL A 92 -20.35 -13.37 -0.81
CA VAL A 92 -20.09 -14.81 -1.03
C VAL A 92 -20.32 -15.60 0.26
N ARG A 93 -19.83 -15.10 1.40
CA ARG A 93 -20.06 -15.75 2.70
C ARG A 93 -21.55 -15.84 3.04
N GLN A 94 -22.30 -14.75 2.83
CA GLN A 94 -23.75 -14.72 3.07
C GLN A 94 -24.47 -15.72 2.18
N ASN A 95 -24.14 -15.78 0.89
CA ASN A 95 -24.74 -16.73 -0.05
C ASN A 95 -24.48 -18.18 0.38
N LEU A 96 -23.23 -18.51 0.74
CA LEU A 96 -22.89 -19.86 1.23
C LEU A 96 -23.62 -20.20 2.54
N GLN A 97 -23.78 -19.24 3.45
CA GLN A 97 -24.56 -19.44 4.67
C GLN A 97 -26.06 -19.62 4.38
N GLY A 98 -26.60 -18.92 3.38
CA GLY A 98 -27.99 -19.05 2.94
C GLY A 98 -28.28 -20.34 2.16
N LEU A 99 -27.25 -21.00 1.61
CA LEU A 99 -27.37 -22.30 0.95
C LEU A 99 -27.31 -23.49 1.93
N ARG A 100 -26.67 -23.34 3.10
CA ARG A 100 -26.57 -24.40 4.11
C ARG A 100 -27.91 -24.91 4.71
N PRO A 101 -28.99 -24.12 4.87
CA PRO A 101 -30.26 -24.61 5.38
C PRO A 101 -30.94 -25.61 4.44
N TRP A 102 -30.64 -25.54 3.13
CA TRP A 102 -31.32 -26.34 2.10
C TRP A 102 -30.76 -27.76 1.95
N GLN A 103 -29.56 -28.05 2.46
CA GLN A 103 -28.97 -29.39 2.43
C GLN A 103 -29.39 -30.26 3.63
N GLY A 104 -30.26 -29.75 4.50
CA GLY A 104 -30.78 -30.46 5.68
C GLY A 104 -32.29 -30.70 5.70
N VAL A 105 -33.03 -30.33 4.65
CA VAL A 105 -34.44 -30.77 4.51
C VAL A 105 -34.41 -32.19 3.96
N SER A 106 -34.49 -33.11 4.90
CA SER A 106 -34.51 -34.54 4.72
C SER A 106 -35.56 -34.99 3.72
N GLU A 107 -35.16 -35.95 2.90
CA GLU A 107 -35.96 -37.10 2.52
C GLU A 107 -36.64 -37.70 3.76
N THR A 108 -37.77 -37.14 4.18
CA THR A 108 -38.67 -37.76 5.15
C THR A 108 -40.09 -37.55 4.66
N GLU A 109 -40.48 -38.36 3.67
CA GLU A 109 -41.72 -39.14 3.65
C GLU A 109 -41.85 -39.79 2.27
N GLY A 110 -41.29 -40.99 2.14
CA GLY A 110 -41.64 -41.86 1.04
C GLY A 110 -43.10 -42.31 1.20
N PRO A 111 -43.94 -42.24 0.16
CA PRO A 111 -45.24 -42.88 0.21
C PRO A 111 -45.02 -44.37 -0.05
N ARG A 112 -45.06 -45.21 0.99
CA ARG A 112 -45.18 -46.65 0.80
C ARG A 112 -45.88 -47.34 1.97
N MET A 113 -47.20 -47.17 2.04
CA MET A 113 -48.05 -48.24 2.56
C MET A 113 -48.76 -48.89 1.38
N ASP A 114 -48.11 -49.90 0.82
CA ASP A 114 -48.77 -50.92 0.03
C ASP A 114 -49.15 -52.07 0.98
N GLN A 115 -50.46 -52.35 0.99
CA GLN A 115 -51.08 -53.67 1.07
C GLN A 115 -50.85 -54.54 2.32
N VAL A 116 -51.95 -54.75 3.05
CA VAL A 116 -52.23 -56.02 3.72
C VAL A 116 -53.56 -56.53 3.19
N ALA A 117 -53.52 -57.76 2.67
CA ALA A 117 -54.64 -58.53 2.11
C ALA A 117 -55.64 -58.99 3.18
#